data_AF-A0ABD1KBZ2-F1
#
_entry.id   AF-A0ABD1KBZ2-F1
#
_cell.length_a   1.000
_cell.length_b   1.000
_cell.length_c   1.000
_cell.angle_alpha   90.00
_cell.angle_beta   90.00
_cell.angle_gamma   90.00
#
_symmetry.space_group_name_H-M   'P 1'
#
loop_
_entity.id
_entity.type
_entity.pdbx_description
1 polymer ?
#
loop_
_entity_poly.entity_id
_entity_poly.type
_entity_poly.pdbx_seq_one_letter_code
_entity_poly.pdbx_strand_id
1 'polypeptide(L)'
;MLSHVQDPGLHIAFDAWHKSETEPLDGEEYLDISGITRTQAGRYECKASNDVASPDVKYVNVIVNYAPFIKDTKSSDPQVGRMGVLQCEASAIPKPEFEWYRDDKRCV
;
A
#
# COMPACT_ATOMS: atom_id res chain seq x y z
N MET A 1 -7.80 -23.24 -10.26
CA MET A 1 -9.00 -23.90 -10.79
C MET A 1 -10.07 -23.81 -9.73
N LEU A 2 -11.10 -23.02 -9.99
CA LEU A 2 -12.29 -22.92 -9.13
C LEU A 2 -13.04 -24.25 -9.24
N SER A 3 -12.98 -25.10 -8.20
CA SER A 3 -13.83 -26.28 -8.12
C SER A 3 -15.15 -25.87 -7.47
N HIS A 4 -16.12 -25.62 -8.33
CA HIS A 4 -17.53 -25.51 -7.97
C HIS A 4 -17.98 -26.86 -7.39
N VAL A 5 -18.18 -26.93 -6.08
CA VAL A 5 -18.91 -28.01 -5.42
C VAL A 5 -20.17 -27.40 -4.86
N GLN A 6 -21.29 -27.66 -5.53
CA GLN A 6 -22.61 -27.18 -5.13
C GLN A 6 -23.25 -28.28 -4.29
N ASP A 7 -23.01 -28.22 -2.97
CA ASP A 7 -23.64 -29.09 -1.98
C ASP A 7 -24.95 -28.44 -1.49
N PRO A 8 -26.13 -29.11 -1.55
CA PRO A 8 -27.44 -28.49 -1.30
C PRO A 8 -27.72 -28.00 0.13
N GLY A 9 -26.72 -27.95 1.01
CA GLY A 9 -26.84 -27.46 2.38
C GLY A 9 -25.71 -26.53 2.84
N LEU A 10 -24.78 -26.15 1.95
CA LEU A 10 -23.62 -25.33 2.33
C LEU A 10 -23.93 -23.83 2.18
N HIS A 11 -24.43 -23.21 3.25
CA HIS A 11 -24.33 -21.76 3.40
C HIS A 11 -22.86 -21.43 3.69
N ILE A 12 -22.13 -20.93 2.68
CA ILE A 12 -20.76 -20.45 2.85
C ILE A 12 -20.85 -19.12 3.61
N ALA A 13 -20.39 -19.08 4.84
CA ALA A 13 -20.25 -17.84 5.60
C ALA A 13 -18.91 -17.18 5.22
N PHE A 14 -18.97 -15.99 4.64
CA PHE A 14 -17.80 -15.15 4.42
C PHE A 14 -17.60 -14.31 5.68
N ASP A 15 -16.79 -14.79 6.62
CA ASP A 15 -16.89 -14.30 8.00
C ASP A 15 -16.18 -12.98 8.26
N ALA A 16 -15.03 -12.68 7.65
CA ALA A 16 -14.41 -11.37 7.89
C ALA A 16 -13.27 -11.03 6.94
N TRP A 17 -13.17 -9.73 6.66
CA TRP A 17 -11.91 -9.10 6.28
C TRP A 17 -11.22 -8.51 7.50
N HIS A 18 -9.92 -8.78 7.65
CA HIS A 18 -9.12 -8.24 8.74
C HIS A 18 -7.84 -7.62 8.17
N LYS A 19 -7.63 -6.32 8.41
CA LYS A 19 -6.28 -5.74 8.28
C LYS A 19 -5.55 -6.07 9.57
N SER A 20 -4.29 -6.49 9.50
CA SER A 20 -3.49 -6.98 10.64
C SER A 20 -3.38 -6.04 11.87
N GLU A 21 -3.99 -4.86 11.85
CA GLU A 21 -3.95 -3.82 12.88
C GLU A 21 -5.34 -3.22 13.25
N THR A 22 -6.47 -3.74 12.74
CA THR A 22 -7.82 -3.20 13.03
C THR A 22 -8.85 -4.28 13.34
N GLU A 23 -9.94 -3.90 14.02
CA GLU A 23 -11.06 -4.80 14.31
C GLU A 23 -11.62 -5.48 13.03
N PRO A 24 -12.13 -6.71 13.12
CA PRO A 24 -12.71 -7.42 11.98
C PRO A 24 -13.83 -6.59 11.35
N LEU A 25 -13.82 -6.46 10.02
CA LEU A 25 -14.98 -6.00 9.28
C LEU A 25 -15.91 -7.20 9.17
N ASP A 26 -16.88 -7.25 10.09
CA ASP A 26 -17.77 -8.40 10.29
C ASP A 26 -18.81 -8.49 9.16
N GLY A 27 -18.92 -9.64 8.50
CA GLY A 27 -20.08 -10.02 7.68
C GLY A 27 -20.14 -9.54 6.22
N GLU A 28 -19.07 -9.01 5.62
CA GLU A 28 -19.06 -8.64 4.19
C GLU A 28 -18.22 -9.59 3.31
N GLU A 29 -18.81 -10.08 2.22
CA GLU A 29 -18.14 -10.92 1.20
C GLU A 29 -17.02 -10.16 0.46
N TYR A 30 -17.06 -8.83 0.50
CA TYR A 30 -16.15 -7.92 -0.19
C TYR A 30 -15.54 -6.91 0.79
N LEU A 31 -14.35 -6.43 0.46
CA LEU A 31 -13.67 -5.38 1.21
C LEU A 31 -13.93 -4.03 0.54
N ASP A 32 -14.73 -3.18 1.17
CA ASP A 32 -14.86 -1.77 0.76
C ASP A 32 -13.94 -0.87 1.58
N ILE A 33 -13.07 -0.12 0.90
CA ILE A 33 -12.17 0.85 1.51
C ILE A 33 -12.51 2.23 0.96
N SER A 34 -13.31 2.98 1.72
CA SER A 34 -13.65 4.36 1.38
C SER A 34 -12.64 5.35 1.98
N GLY A 35 -12.59 6.56 1.41
CA GLY A 35 -11.74 7.65 1.90
C GLY A 35 -10.25 7.30 1.91
N ILE A 36 -9.72 6.85 0.77
CA ILE A 36 -8.34 6.32 0.65
C ILE A 36 -7.29 7.29 1.21
N THR A 37 -6.56 6.85 2.22
CA THR A 37 -5.39 7.51 2.81
C THR A 37 -4.20 6.56 2.87
N ARG A 38 -3.00 7.12 3.04
CA ARG A 38 -1.74 6.35 3.06
C ARG A 38 -1.70 5.28 4.16
N THR A 39 -2.46 5.46 5.25
CA THR A 39 -2.49 4.52 6.37
C THR A 39 -3.26 3.24 6.06
N GLN A 40 -4.10 3.21 5.01
CA GLN A 40 -4.82 2.01 4.59
C GLN A 40 -3.97 1.05 3.74
N ALA A 41 -2.76 1.44 3.33
CA ALA A 41 -1.81 0.50 2.76
C ALA A 41 -1.46 -0.59 3.79
N GLY A 42 -1.30 -1.84 3.34
CA GLY A 42 -0.99 -2.95 4.22
C GLY A 42 -1.49 -4.30 3.72
N ARG A 43 -1.33 -5.31 4.57
CA ARG A 43 -1.78 -6.69 4.31
C ARG A 43 -3.15 -6.90 4.92
N TYR A 44 -4.09 -7.32 4.07
CA TYR A 44 -5.44 -7.69 4.44
C TYR A 44 -5.57 -9.21 4.37
N GLU A 45 -6.31 -9.77 5.31
CA GLU A 45 -6.66 -11.16 5.42
C GLU A 45 -8.14 -11.33 5.09
N CYS A 46 -8.45 -12.31 4.24
CA CYS A 46 -9.79 -12.81 4.00
C CYS A 46 -9.87 -14.22 4.59
N LYS A 47 -10.87 -14.44 5.44
CA LYS A 47 -11.09 -15.72 6.10
C LYS A 47 -12.49 -16.24 5.76
N ALA A 48 -12.56 -17.47 5.26
CA ALA A 48 -13.81 -18.18 5.01
C ALA A 48 -13.93 -19.39 5.94
N SER A 49 -14.98 -19.44 6.75
CA SER A 49 -15.28 -20.58 7.63
C SER A 49 -16.60 -21.21 7.18
N ASN A 50 -16.71 -22.52 7.41
CA ASN A 50 -17.99 -23.23 7.37
C ASN A 50 -18.27 -23.95 8.70
N ASP A 51 -17.51 -23.62 9.75
CA ASP A 51 -17.57 -24.18 11.11
C ASP A 51 -17.42 -25.71 11.23
N VAL A 52 -17.07 -26.39 10.13
CA VAL A 52 -16.83 -27.84 10.09
C VAL A 52 -15.33 -28.15 10.06
N ALA A 53 -14.55 -27.34 9.36
CA ALA A 53 -13.11 -27.52 9.20
C ALA A 53 -12.34 -26.25 9.58
N SER A 54 -11.01 -26.36 9.58
CA SER A 54 -10.15 -25.17 9.66
C SER A 54 -10.51 -24.19 8.53
N PRO A 55 -10.64 -22.89 8.84
CA PRO A 55 -11.04 -21.88 7.86
C PRO A 55 -9.98 -21.72 6.78
N ASP A 56 -10.41 -21.45 5.54
CA ASP A 56 -9.48 -21.06 4.48
C ASP A 56 -9.10 -19.58 4.66
N VAL A 57 -7.80 -19.31 4.53
CA VAL A 57 -7.25 -17.97 4.75
C VAL A 57 -6.47 -17.56 3.52
N LYS A 58 -6.73 -16.34 3.06
CA LYS A 58 -6.03 -15.69 1.94
C LYS A 58 -5.59 -14.30 2.32
N TYR A 59 -4.53 -13.84 1.67
CA TYR A 59 -3.91 -12.55 1.94
C TYR A 59 -3.83 -11.68 0.69
N VAL A 60 -4.13 -10.40 0.84
CA VAL A 60 -4.04 -9.39 -0.21
C VAL A 60 -3.21 -8.22 0.29
N ASN A 61 -2.24 -7.77 -0.51
CA ASN A 61 -1.47 -6.56 -0.20
C ASN A 61 -2.08 -5.36 -0.93
N VAL A 62 -2.56 -4.38 -0.18
CA VAL A 62 -3.07 -3.13 -0.70
C VAL A 62 -1.95 -2.09 -0.71
N ILE A 63 -1.70 -1.52 -1.88
CA ILE A 63 -0.73 -0.44 -2.11
C ILE A 63 -1.50 0.84 -2.40
N VAL A 64 -1.22 1.90 -1.63
CA VAL A 64 -1.80 3.22 -1.86
C VAL A 64 -0.79 4.08 -2.62
N ASN A 65 -1.10 4.38 -3.87
CA ASN A 65 -0.29 5.25 -4.71
C ASN A 65 -0.50 6.72 -4.32
N TYR A 66 0.57 7.50 -4.34
CA TYR A 66 0.50 8.93 -4.09
C TYR A 66 1.63 9.68 -4.81
N ALA A 67 1.30 10.90 -5.23
CA ALA A 67 2.23 11.76 -5.94
C ALA A 67 3.47 12.10 -5.09
N PRO A 68 4.64 12.31 -5.72
CA PRO A 68 5.84 12.71 -5.01
C PRO A 68 5.65 14.00 -4.23
N PHE A 69 6.15 14.02 -2.99
CA PHE A 69 6.29 15.25 -2.21
C PHE A 69 7.68 15.30 -1.58
N ILE A 70 8.22 16.51 -1.47
CA ILE A 70 9.53 16.73 -0.86
C ILE A 70 9.39 16.62 0.65
N LYS A 71 10.15 15.70 1.24
CA LYS A 71 10.26 15.50 2.69
C LYS A 71 11.31 16.42 3.30
N ASP A 72 12.48 16.50 2.66
CA ASP A 72 13.64 17.23 3.18
C ASP A 72 14.56 17.69 2.05
N THR A 73 15.25 18.80 2.26
CA THR A 73 16.23 19.36 1.32
C THR A 73 17.45 19.88 2.07
N LYS A 74 18.64 19.49 1.64
CA LYS A 74 19.90 19.93 2.25
C LYS A 74 20.88 20.37 1.16
N SER A 75 21.69 21.37 1.50
CA SER A 75 22.81 21.82 0.68
C SER A 75 24.05 21.91 1.55
N SER A 76 25.19 21.55 0.97
CA SER A 76 26.49 21.88 1.54
C SER A 76 26.85 23.33 1.23
N ASP A 77 27.67 23.94 2.08
CA ASP A 77 28.33 25.24 1.82
C ASP A 77 29.84 25.06 1.64
N PRO A 78 30.29 24.60 0.45
CA PRO A 78 31.69 24.37 0.18
C PRO A 78 32.42 25.67 -0.15
N GLN A 79 33.71 25.73 0.17
CA GLN A 79 34.58 26.80 -0.34
C GLN A 79 34.64 26.78 -1.86
N VAL A 80 34.90 27.95 -2.46
CA VAL A 80 35.05 28.11 -3.91
C VAL A 80 36.09 27.13 -4.46
N GLY A 81 35.74 26.44 -5.54
CA GLY A 81 36.57 25.41 -6.18
C GLY A 81 36.49 24.03 -5.54
N ARG A 82 35.67 23.84 -4.49
CA ARG A 82 35.35 22.53 -3.91
C ARG A 82 33.99 22.04 -4.40
N MET A 83 33.80 20.71 -4.34
CA MET A 83 32.54 20.06 -4.70
C MET A 83 31.46 20.40 -3.68
N GLY A 84 30.28 20.80 -4.18
CA GLY A 84 29.06 20.93 -3.40
C GLY A 84 28.12 19.76 -3.63
N VAL A 85 27.29 19.46 -2.63
CA VAL A 85 26.25 18.44 -2.66
C VAL A 85 24.90 19.08 -2.40
N LEU A 86 23.95 18.79 -3.29
CA LEU A 86 22.53 19.05 -3.08
C LEU A 86 21.84 17.72 -2.83
N GLN A 87 21.08 17.64 -1.75
CA GLN A 87 20.33 16.47 -1.35
C GLN A 87 18.85 16.80 -1.29
N CYS A 88 18.05 15.95 -1.93
CA CYS A 88 16.60 16.04 -1.93
C CYS A 88 16.04 14.68 -1.53
N GLU A 89 15.23 14.66 -0.47
CA GLU A 89 14.46 13.49 -0.06
C GLU A 89 13.01 13.70 -0.47
N ALA A 90 12.48 12.81 -1.31
CA ALA A 90 11.08 12.80 -1.68
C ALA A 90 10.45 11.44 -1.39
N SER A 91 9.15 11.45 -1.10
CA SER A 91 8.37 10.24 -0.87
C SER A 91 7.27 10.16 -1.91
N ALA A 92 7.16 9.00 -2.54
CA ALA A 92 6.13 8.70 -3.54
C ALA A 92 5.94 7.18 -3.63
N ILE A 93 4.77 6.76 -4.11
CA ILE A 93 4.54 5.41 -4.59
C ILE A 93 3.80 5.50 -5.93
N PRO A 94 4.36 4.98 -7.05
CA PRO A 94 5.67 4.30 -7.16
C PRO A 94 6.88 5.22 -6.90
N LYS A 95 8.09 4.64 -6.87
CA LYS A 95 9.33 5.39 -6.62
C LYS A 95 9.47 6.56 -7.61
N PRO A 96 9.80 7.78 -7.15
CA PRO A 96 9.89 8.94 -8.03
C PRO A 96 11.19 8.94 -8.84
N GLU A 97 11.15 9.65 -9.96
CA GLU A 97 12.32 10.06 -10.72
C GLU A 97 12.76 11.47 -10.29
N PHE A 98 14.06 11.74 -10.35
CA PHE A 98 14.63 13.02 -9.93
C PHE A 98 15.35 13.69 -11.08
N GLU A 99 15.10 14.98 -11.24
CA GLU A 99 15.80 15.86 -12.17
C GLU A 99 16.24 17.13 -11.43
N TRP A 100 17.46 17.59 -11.71
CA TRP A 100 17.99 18.82 -11.14
C TRP A 100 17.88 19.96 -12.16
N TYR A 101 17.46 21.13 -11.70
CA TYR A 101 17.36 22.34 -12.52
C TYR A 101 18.14 23.49 -11.87
N ARG A 102 18.76 24.32 -12.70
CA ARG A 102 19.35 25.60 -12.31
C ARG A 102 18.91 26.65 -13.31
N ASP A 103 18.23 27.70 -12.84
CA ASP A 103 17.71 28.78 -13.68
C ASP A 103 16.92 28.24 -14.90
N ASP A 104 15.97 27.33 -14.63
CA ASP A 104 15.11 26.64 -15.61
C ASP A 104 15.85 25.77 -16.64
N LYS A 105 17.15 25.53 -16.45
CA LYS A 105 17.93 24.62 -17.29
C LYS A 105 18.19 23.31 -16.55
N ARG A 106 17.86 22.20 -17.21
CA ARG A 106 18.14 20.86 -16.70
C ARG A 106 19.65 20.67 -16.54
N CYS A 107 20.08 20.33 -15.33
CA CYS A 107 21.45 19.94 -15.02
C CYS A 107 21.65 18.49 -15.50
N VAL A 108 22.69 18.26 -16.29
CA VAL A 108 23.08 16.94 -16.82
C VAL A 108 24.39 16.50 -16.18
#